data_AF-A0A9D4IAN5-F1
#
_entry.id   AF-A0A9D4IAN5-F1
#
_cell.length_a   1.000
_cell.length_b   1.000
_cell.length_c   1.000
_cell.angle_alpha   90.00
_cell.angle_beta   90.00
_cell.angle_gamma   90.00
#
_symmetry.space_group_name_H-M   'P 1'
#
loop_
_entity.id
_entity.type
_entity.pdbx_description
1 polymer ?
#
loop_
_entity_poly.entity_id
_entity_poly.type
_entity_poly.pdbx_seq_one_letter_code
_entity_poly.pdbx_strand_id
1 'polypeptide(L)'
;MHDRLNPDWAPSLNLRTSRSIQTPPPVMASTSTTPALSRYNRHMERAQRKLDMSQFASLAHPDVLDDISDEANNAATQTDVNNQCLQGMEYEISALRAENQHLKNQLSDKYSEKDFEGKDDKVKHLTGLSSYEMLMLLFQYLSPYLPLSLVLSQFRTFSLTLMWLRLNLSVMFLAYEFGLSQSTVSRIFSSVITVMYYK
;
A
#
# COMPACT_ATOMS: atom_id res chain seq x y z
N MET A 1 -36.97 6.45 -11.89
CA MET A 1 -37.26 5.19 -12.62
C MET A 1 -35.92 4.74 -13.20
N HIS A 2 -35.33 3.65 -12.70
CA HIS A 2 -34.05 3.16 -13.21
C HIS A 2 -34.29 2.41 -14.51
N ASP A 3 -33.56 2.77 -15.56
CA ASP A 3 -33.63 2.14 -16.87
C ASP A 3 -33.07 0.71 -16.78
N ARG A 4 -33.96 -0.28 -16.90
CA ARG A 4 -33.64 -1.70 -16.75
C ARG A 4 -33.00 -2.30 -18.00
N LEU A 5 -32.87 -1.52 -19.08
CA LEU A 5 -32.29 -1.94 -20.34
C LEU A 5 -30.82 -1.51 -20.50
N ASN A 6 -30.25 -0.86 -19.48
CA ASN A 6 -28.82 -0.56 -19.49
C ASN A 6 -28.01 -1.86 -19.31
N PRO A 7 -27.09 -2.21 -20.24
CA PRO A 7 -26.29 -3.43 -20.16
C PRO A 7 -25.40 -3.53 -18.91
N ASP A 8 -25.10 -2.42 -18.24
CA ASP A 8 -24.34 -2.37 -16.99
C ASP A 8 -25.22 -2.37 -15.72
N TRP A 9 -26.53 -2.60 -15.85
CA TRP A 9 -27.44 -2.66 -14.70
C TRP A 9 -27.45 -4.06 -14.05
N ALA A 10 -26.87 -4.15 -12.85
CA ALA A 10 -26.97 -5.32 -11.99
C ALA A 10 -27.93 -5.06 -10.81
N PRO A 11 -29.11 -5.72 -10.74
CA PRO A 11 -30.04 -5.53 -9.62
C PRO A 11 -29.47 -6.08 -8.31
N SER A 12 -29.47 -5.27 -7.26
CA SER A 12 -29.01 -5.63 -5.91
C SER A 12 -30.01 -6.51 -5.14
N LEU A 13 -30.69 -7.43 -5.81
CA LEU A 13 -31.84 -8.15 -5.26
C LEU A 13 -31.45 -9.26 -4.25
N ASN A 14 -30.17 -9.66 -4.20
CA ASN A 14 -29.70 -10.77 -3.36
C ASN A 14 -28.54 -10.44 -2.41
N LEU A 15 -28.27 -9.15 -2.13
CA LEU A 15 -27.17 -8.73 -1.24
C LEU A 15 -27.55 -8.64 0.25
N ARG A 16 -28.78 -8.98 0.62
CA ARG A 16 -29.19 -9.07 2.03
C ARG A 16 -29.09 -10.51 2.53
N THR A 17 -28.06 -10.79 3.32
CA THR A 17 -28.06 -11.94 4.23
C THR A 17 -29.04 -11.63 5.36
N SER A 18 -30.32 -11.95 5.18
CA SER A 18 -31.28 -11.98 6.26
C SER A 18 -30.94 -13.16 7.18
N ARG A 19 -30.24 -12.87 8.29
CA ARG A 19 -30.17 -13.81 9.43
C ARG A 19 -31.58 -13.90 10.04
N SER A 20 -32.38 -14.82 9.52
CA SER A 20 -33.56 -15.35 10.19
C SER A 20 -33.18 -16.69 10.79
N ILE A 21 -33.23 -16.79 12.11
CA ILE A 21 -33.10 -18.04 12.85
C ILE A 21 -34.36 -18.85 12.56
N GLN A 22 -34.25 -19.85 11.68
CA GLN A 22 -35.24 -20.91 11.52
C GLN A 22 -34.53 -22.26 11.50
N THR A 23 -34.95 -23.12 12.42
CA THR A 23 -34.53 -24.52 12.63
C THR A 23 -34.64 -25.34 11.34
N PRO A 24 -33.73 -26.28 11.06
CA PRO A 24 -33.75 -27.04 9.83
C PRO A 24 -34.89 -28.09 9.81
N PRO A 25 -35.70 -28.17 8.74
CA PRO A 25 -36.60 -29.29 8.46
C PRO A 25 -35.81 -30.51 7.88
N PRO A 26 -36.40 -31.72 7.87
CA PRO A 26 -35.68 -32.97 7.69
C PRO A 26 -35.13 -33.13 6.27
N VAL A 27 -33.90 -33.66 6.20
CA VAL A 27 -33.11 -33.87 4.99
C VAL A 27 -33.77 -34.92 4.10
N MET A 28 -34.28 -34.49 2.94
CA MET A 28 -34.54 -35.40 1.81
C MET A 28 -33.27 -35.56 0.98
N ALA A 29 -32.83 -36.81 0.84
CA ALA A 29 -31.66 -37.20 0.07
C ALA A 29 -31.82 -36.79 -1.41
N SER A 30 -31.05 -35.80 -1.83
CA SER A 30 -30.74 -35.54 -3.22
C SER A 30 -29.22 -35.51 -3.35
N THR A 31 -28.70 -36.27 -4.30
CA THR A 31 -27.29 -36.40 -4.69
C THR A 31 -26.77 -35.05 -5.20
N SER A 32 -26.51 -34.13 -4.28
CA SER A 32 -25.84 -32.86 -4.55
C SER A 32 -24.39 -32.98 -4.08
N THR A 33 -23.49 -33.20 -5.02
CA THR A 33 -22.05 -33.13 -4.78
C THR A 33 -21.72 -31.75 -4.22
N THR A 34 -21.29 -31.68 -2.97
CA THR A 34 -20.99 -30.40 -2.32
C THR A 34 -19.83 -29.71 -3.05
N PRO A 35 -19.79 -28.36 -3.07
CA PRO A 35 -18.71 -27.62 -3.74
C PRO A 35 -17.31 -27.99 -3.22
N ALA A 36 -17.21 -28.44 -1.97
CA ALA A 36 -15.99 -28.95 -1.36
C ALA A 36 -15.54 -30.28 -1.99
N LEU A 37 -16.46 -31.22 -2.23
CA LEU A 37 -16.15 -32.49 -2.88
C LEU A 37 -15.71 -32.27 -4.34
N SER A 38 -16.35 -31.34 -5.06
CA SER A 38 -15.94 -31.00 -6.44
C SER A 38 -14.57 -30.31 -6.49
N ARG A 39 -14.16 -29.60 -5.45
CA ARG A 39 -12.80 -29.04 -5.35
C ARG A 39 -11.77 -30.14 -5.07
N TYR A 40 -12.09 -31.04 -4.15
CA TYR A 40 -11.26 -32.20 -3.82
C TYR A 40 -11.02 -33.10 -5.05
N ASN A 41 -12.09 -33.42 -5.79
CA ASN A 41 -11.99 -34.25 -6.99
C ASN A 41 -11.13 -33.58 -8.09
N ARG A 42 -11.29 -32.26 -8.30
CA ARG A 42 -10.45 -31.51 -9.25
C ARG A 42 -8.97 -31.48 -8.85
N HIS A 43 -8.67 -31.45 -7.56
CA HIS A 43 -7.28 -31.54 -7.08
C HIS A 43 -6.71 -32.93 -7.34
N MET A 44 -7.47 -33.98 -7.03
CA MET A 44 -7.07 -35.38 -7.26
C MET A 44 -6.84 -35.68 -8.75
N GLU A 45 -7.71 -35.19 -9.63
CA GLU A 45 -7.59 -35.38 -11.08
C GLU A 45 -6.34 -34.70 -11.67
N ARG A 46 -5.96 -33.52 -11.15
CA ARG A 46 -4.71 -32.84 -11.53
C ARG A 46 -3.47 -33.60 -11.06
N ALA A 47 -3.53 -34.22 -9.88
CA ALA A 47 -2.44 -35.04 -9.36
C ALA A 47 -2.26 -36.30 -10.21
N GLN A 48 -3.36 -36.95 -10.62
CA GLN A 48 -3.33 -38.09 -11.55
C GLN A 48 -2.79 -37.71 -12.93
N ARG A 49 -3.26 -36.61 -13.54
CA ARG A 49 -2.72 -36.17 -14.85
C ARG A 49 -1.22 -35.85 -14.81
N LYS A 50 -0.70 -35.34 -13.69
CA LYS A 50 0.74 -35.13 -13.51
C LYS A 50 1.51 -36.45 -13.43
N LEU A 51 0.95 -37.45 -12.74
CA LEU A 51 1.53 -38.79 -12.67
C LEU A 51 1.48 -39.46 -14.04
N ASP A 52 0.37 -39.40 -14.77
CA ASP A 52 0.24 -39.94 -16.13
C ASP A 52 1.19 -39.25 -17.11
N MET A 53 1.34 -37.92 -17.06
CA MET A 53 2.36 -37.21 -17.86
C MET A 53 3.78 -37.64 -17.49
N SER A 54 4.07 -37.87 -16.21
CA SER A 54 5.40 -38.34 -15.79
C SER A 54 5.66 -39.80 -16.17
N GLN A 55 4.63 -40.65 -16.22
CA GLN A 55 4.71 -42.02 -16.70
C GLN A 55 4.88 -42.08 -18.22
N PHE A 56 4.18 -41.22 -18.97
CA PHE A 56 4.32 -41.10 -20.43
C PHE A 56 5.71 -40.58 -20.81
N ALA A 57 6.25 -39.61 -20.05
CA ALA A 57 7.62 -39.13 -20.22
C ALA A 57 8.70 -40.18 -19.89
N SER A 58 8.38 -41.19 -19.07
CA SER A 58 9.32 -42.27 -18.69
C SER A 58 9.31 -43.47 -19.66
N LEU A 59 8.35 -43.57 -20.59
CA LEU A 59 8.25 -44.63 -21.59
C LEU A 59 8.82 -44.24 -22.96
N ALA A 60 9.23 -42.99 -23.14
CA ALA A 60 9.94 -42.53 -24.33
C ALA A 60 11.42 -42.95 -24.26
N HIS A 61 11.70 -44.19 -24.68
CA HIS A 61 13.05 -44.60 -25.07
C HIS A 61 13.34 -44.01 -26.46
N PRO A 62 14.52 -43.40 -26.70
CA PRO A 62 14.84 -42.87 -28.02
C PRO A 62 15.18 -44.05 -28.93
N ASP A 63 14.32 -44.33 -29.90
CA ASP A 63 14.74 -44.59 -31.27
C ASP A 63 13.53 -44.88 -32.18
N VAL A 64 13.68 -44.41 -33.42
CA VAL A 64 12.87 -44.67 -34.62
C VAL A 64 11.74 -43.67 -34.90
N LEU A 65 12.07 -42.82 -35.88
CA LEU A 65 11.24 -41.95 -36.70
C LEU A 65 9.98 -42.66 -37.22
N ASP A 66 8.82 -42.00 -37.20
CA ASP A 66 8.00 -41.92 -38.41
C ASP A 66 7.10 -40.68 -38.46
N ASP A 67 6.91 -40.26 -39.69
CA ASP A 67 6.23 -39.12 -40.27
C ASP A 67 4.73 -39.07 -39.97
N ILE A 68 4.24 -37.98 -39.36
CA ILE A 68 2.85 -37.51 -39.52
C ILE A 68 2.85 -35.97 -39.54
N SER A 69 2.38 -35.44 -40.66
CA SER A 69 2.09 -34.03 -40.91
C SER A 69 1.06 -33.47 -39.92
N ASP A 70 1.47 -32.49 -39.11
CA ASP A 70 0.54 -31.58 -38.45
C ASP A 70 0.72 -30.18 -39.05
N GLU A 71 -0.06 -29.96 -40.11
CA GLU A 71 -0.44 -28.65 -40.63
C GLU A 71 -1.34 -27.94 -39.58
N ALA A 72 -0.79 -27.63 -38.41
CA ALA A 72 -1.41 -26.75 -37.46
C ALA A 72 -1.10 -25.31 -37.89
N ASN A 73 -2.01 -24.74 -38.68
CA ASN A 73 -2.08 -23.32 -38.97
C ASN A 73 -1.62 -22.51 -37.75
N ASN A 74 -0.41 -21.96 -37.87
CA ASN A 74 0.11 -20.90 -37.02
C ASN A 74 -0.83 -19.70 -37.16
N ALA A 75 -1.95 -19.73 -36.44
CA ALA A 75 -2.62 -18.52 -36.01
C ALA A 75 -1.66 -17.87 -35.02
N ALA A 76 -0.64 -17.20 -35.57
CA ALA A 76 0.17 -16.20 -34.92
C ALA A 76 -0.82 -15.13 -34.46
N THR A 77 -1.43 -15.40 -33.32
CA THR A 77 -2.22 -14.46 -32.57
C THR A 77 -1.31 -13.27 -32.35
N GLN A 78 -1.82 -12.10 -32.68
CA GLN A 78 -1.25 -10.77 -32.50
C GLN A 78 -0.93 -10.51 -31.02
N THR A 79 -0.02 -11.29 -30.45
CA THR A 79 0.27 -11.37 -29.02
C THR A 79 1.50 -10.53 -28.71
N ASP A 80 2.44 -10.42 -29.65
CA ASP A 80 3.65 -9.61 -29.48
C ASP A 80 3.36 -8.12 -29.37
N VAL A 81 2.43 -7.60 -30.18
CA VAL A 81 2.00 -6.19 -30.10
C VAL A 81 1.25 -5.93 -28.78
N ASN A 82 0.47 -6.91 -28.31
CA ASN A 82 -0.23 -6.83 -27.03
C ASN A 82 0.76 -6.89 -25.84
N ASN A 83 1.77 -7.76 -25.91
CA ASN A 83 2.82 -7.88 -24.89
C ASN A 83 3.70 -6.63 -24.82
N GLN A 84 4.09 -6.04 -25.95
CA GLN A 84 4.84 -4.79 -25.98
C GLN A 84 4.03 -3.62 -25.42
N CYS A 85 2.73 -3.54 -25.75
CA CYS A 85 1.81 -2.56 -25.17
C CYS A 85 1.68 -2.73 -23.65
N LEU A 86 1.49 -3.96 -23.18
CA LEU A 86 1.42 -4.27 -21.75
C LEU A 86 2.72 -3.92 -21.02
N GLN A 87 3.88 -4.25 -21.59
CA GLN A 87 5.19 -3.88 -21.03
C GLN A 87 5.38 -2.36 -20.99
N GLY A 88 4.96 -1.63 -22.03
CA GLY A 88 4.97 -0.18 -22.06
C GLY A 88 4.10 0.42 -20.94
N MET A 89 2.89 -0.09 -20.76
CA MET A 89 1.98 0.31 -19.69
C MET A 89 2.55 -0.03 -18.29
N GLU A 90 3.13 -1.21 -18.11
CA GLU A 90 3.77 -1.62 -16.85
C GLU A 90 4.96 -0.72 -16.52
N TYR A 91 5.78 -0.38 -17.52
CA TYR A 91 6.87 0.57 -17.37
C TYR A 91 6.35 1.94 -16.95
N GLU A 92 5.34 2.48 -17.64
CA GLU A 92 4.75 3.78 -17.30
C GLU A 92 4.15 3.78 -15.89
N ILE A 93 3.40 2.74 -15.51
CA ILE A 93 2.86 2.57 -14.15
C ILE A 93 4.00 2.54 -13.12
N SER A 94 5.09 1.83 -13.42
CA SER A 94 6.25 1.74 -12.53
C SER A 94 6.95 3.09 -12.38
N ALA A 95 7.12 3.83 -13.48
CA ALA A 95 7.73 5.16 -13.49
C ALA A 95 6.87 6.17 -12.72
N LEU A 96 5.56 6.21 -12.99
CA LEU A 96 4.61 7.08 -12.28
C LEU A 96 4.52 6.74 -10.80
N ARG A 97 4.62 5.46 -10.42
CA ARG A 97 4.67 5.05 -9.00
C ARG A 97 5.97 5.49 -8.35
N ALA A 98 7.10 5.34 -9.03
CA ALA A 98 8.39 5.80 -8.53
C ALA A 98 8.41 7.32 -8.34
N GLU A 99 7.88 8.08 -9.31
CA GLU A 99 7.76 9.53 -9.22
C GLU A 99 6.82 9.94 -8.06
N ASN A 100 5.64 9.31 -7.95
CA ASN A 100 4.74 9.58 -6.82
C ASN A 100 5.38 9.29 -5.47
N GLN A 101 6.14 8.20 -5.35
CA GLN A 101 6.89 7.90 -4.14
C GLN A 101 7.96 8.97 -3.87
N HIS A 102 8.71 9.36 -4.89
CA HIS A 102 9.72 10.40 -4.78
C HIS A 102 9.11 11.73 -4.31
N LEU A 103 8.01 12.18 -4.91
CA LEU A 103 7.30 13.40 -4.53
C LEU A 103 6.73 13.32 -3.11
N LYS A 104 6.15 12.18 -2.73
CA LYS A 104 5.68 11.94 -1.35
C LYS A 104 6.82 12.02 -0.35
N ASN A 105 7.98 11.47 -0.69
CA ASN A 105 9.17 11.50 0.17
C ASN A 105 9.70 12.93 0.32
N GLN A 106 9.77 13.71 -0.76
CA GLN A 106 10.16 15.12 -0.67
C GLN A 106 9.25 15.92 0.27
N LEU A 107 7.94 15.65 0.23
CA LEU A 107 7.00 16.31 1.13
C LEU A 107 7.14 15.83 2.58
N SER A 108 7.42 14.53 2.80
CA SER A 108 7.65 13.99 4.14
C SER A 108 8.96 14.44 4.77
N ASP A 109 9.96 14.73 3.94
CA ASP A 109 11.28 15.19 4.38
C ASP A 109 11.26 16.63 4.87
N LYS A 110 10.21 17.40 4.58
CA LYS A 110 10.07 18.78 5.06
C LYS A 110 10.07 18.83 6.60
N TYR A 111 11.00 19.62 7.15
CA TYR A 111 11.31 19.70 8.59
C TYR A 111 11.83 18.40 9.22
N SER A 112 12.24 17.42 8.43
CA SER A 112 13.02 16.29 8.94
C SER A 112 14.43 16.75 9.32
N GLU A 113 15.15 15.90 10.04
CA GLU A 113 16.56 16.11 10.38
C GLU A 113 17.42 16.47 9.16
N LYS A 114 17.27 15.72 8.07
CA LYS A 114 17.97 15.92 6.79
C LYS A 114 17.66 17.27 6.14
N ASP A 115 16.50 17.85 6.43
CA ASP A 115 16.11 19.14 5.88
C ASP A 115 16.89 20.31 6.50
N PHE A 116 17.39 20.12 7.73
CA PHE A 116 18.22 21.09 8.44
C PHE A 116 19.73 20.83 8.34
N GLU A 117 20.12 19.61 7.98
CA GLU A 117 21.52 19.20 7.87
C GLU A 117 22.32 20.13 6.94
N GLY A 118 23.39 20.71 7.47
CA GLY A 118 24.28 21.63 6.75
C GLY A 118 23.66 23.00 6.38
N LYS A 119 22.46 23.33 6.88
CA LYS A 119 21.73 24.57 6.54
C LYS A 119 21.53 25.46 7.77
N ASP A 120 22.62 26.00 8.31
CA ASP A 120 22.61 26.81 9.53
C ASP A 120 21.74 28.06 9.42
N ASP A 121 21.69 28.71 8.26
CA ASP A 121 20.80 29.86 8.02
C ASP A 121 19.33 29.49 8.21
N LYS A 122 18.94 28.31 7.72
CA LYS A 122 17.58 27.78 7.87
C LYS A 122 17.30 27.42 9.32
N VAL A 123 18.24 26.79 10.01
CA VAL A 123 18.12 26.48 11.44
C VAL A 123 17.91 27.76 12.25
N LYS A 124 18.73 28.78 12.01
CA LYS A 124 18.64 30.07 12.70
C LYS A 124 17.34 30.80 12.41
N HIS A 125 16.89 30.80 11.16
CA HIS A 125 15.63 31.42 10.80
C HIS A 125 14.43 30.74 11.47
N LEU A 126 14.35 29.41 11.36
CA LEU A 126 13.20 28.64 11.82
C LEU A 126 13.18 28.43 13.33
N THR A 127 14.32 28.17 13.96
CA THR A 127 14.40 27.77 15.38
C THR A 127 15.03 28.82 16.27
N GLY A 128 15.78 29.75 15.71
CA GLY A 128 16.57 30.73 16.46
C GLY A 128 17.92 30.21 16.96
N LEU A 129 18.22 28.91 16.80
CA LEU A 129 19.50 28.33 17.18
C LEU A 129 20.61 28.70 16.20
N SER A 130 21.85 28.75 16.69
CA SER A 130 22.99 29.25 15.91
C SER A 130 23.43 28.32 14.76
N SER A 131 23.26 27.01 14.93
CA SER A 131 23.70 26.01 13.95
C SER A 131 22.89 24.70 14.07
N TYR A 132 22.96 23.87 13.04
CA TYR A 132 22.39 22.52 13.03
C TYR A 132 22.93 21.64 14.16
N GLU A 133 24.22 21.78 14.48
CA GLU A 133 24.84 21.04 15.59
C GLU A 133 24.17 21.36 16.94
N MET A 134 23.88 22.64 17.20
CA MET A 134 23.18 23.05 18.42
C MET A 134 21.74 22.55 18.45
N LEU A 135 21.06 22.56 17.30
CA LEU A 135 19.72 21.98 17.17
C LEU A 135 19.73 20.49 17.48
N MET A 136 20.70 19.76 16.95
CA MET A 136 20.82 18.32 17.15
C MET A 136 21.21 17.97 18.58
N LEU A 137 22.13 18.74 19.19
CA LEU A 137 22.52 18.56 20.59
C LEU A 137 21.31 18.73 21.51
N LEU A 138 20.52 19.79 21.29
CA LEU A 138 19.30 20.04 22.06
C LEU A 138 18.26 18.95 21.83
N PHE A 139 18.08 18.52 20.58
CA PHE A 139 17.18 17.41 20.26
C PHE A 139 17.62 16.13 20.97
N GLN A 140 18.89 15.76 20.92
CA GLN A 140 19.41 14.54 21.56
C GLN A 140 19.21 14.56 23.08
N TYR A 141 19.37 15.73 23.71
CA TYR A 141 19.10 15.92 25.13
C TYR A 141 17.61 15.74 25.48
N LEU A 142 16.71 16.28 24.66
CA LEU A 142 15.27 16.26 24.92
C LEU A 142 14.56 14.98 24.41
N SER A 143 15.12 14.32 23.40
CA SER A 143 14.61 13.12 22.73
C SER A 143 14.01 12.06 23.66
N PRO A 144 14.67 11.64 24.77
CA PRO A 144 14.12 10.63 25.68
C PRO A 144 12.86 11.09 26.43
N TYR A 145 12.60 12.40 26.49
CA TYR A 145 11.47 12.98 27.20
C TYR A 145 10.36 13.48 26.28
N LEU A 146 10.63 13.59 24.97
CA LEU A 146 9.65 14.07 24.00
C LEU A 146 8.50 13.07 23.82
N PRO A 147 7.27 13.56 23.64
CA PRO A 147 6.12 12.71 23.39
C PRO A 147 6.30 11.94 22.08
N LEU A 148 6.00 10.64 22.14
CA LEU A 148 5.90 9.81 20.94
C LEU A 148 4.58 10.15 20.22
N SER A 149 4.69 10.48 18.93
CA SER A 149 3.54 10.75 18.07
C SER A 149 3.43 9.66 17.01
N LEU A 150 2.19 9.24 16.72
CA LEU A 150 1.90 8.32 15.61
C LEU A 150 1.90 9.02 14.24
N VAL A 151 1.84 10.36 14.23
CA VAL A 151 1.61 11.15 13.01
C VAL A 151 2.88 11.88 12.56
N LEU A 152 3.76 12.24 13.49
CA LEU A 152 5.02 12.93 13.21
C LEU A 152 6.18 12.24 13.91
N SER A 153 7.38 12.32 13.32
CA SER A 153 8.59 11.95 14.02
C SER A 153 8.83 12.86 15.23
N GLN A 154 9.60 12.38 16.22
CA GLN A 154 9.98 13.17 17.40
C GLN A 154 10.70 14.46 16.99
N PHE A 155 11.63 14.38 16.03
CA PHE A 155 12.34 15.55 15.53
C PHE A 155 11.38 16.58 14.90
N ARG A 156 10.41 16.14 14.09
CA ARG A 156 9.42 17.05 13.48
C ARG A 156 8.49 17.70 14.51
N THR A 157 8.16 16.95 15.56
CA THR A 157 7.35 17.42 16.69
C THR A 157 8.12 18.50 17.47
N PHE A 158 9.41 18.26 17.72
CA PHE A 158 10.32 19.22 18.34
C PHE A 158 10.52 20.47 17.47
N SER A 159 10.82 20.32 16.17
CA SER A 159 11.03 21.44 15.26
C SER A 159 9.78 22.32 15.12
N LEU A 160 8.58 21.72 15.07
CA LEU A 160 7.30 22.44 15.07
C LEU A 160 7.21 23.39 16.27
N THR A 161 7.56 22.92 17.47
CA THR A 161 7.49 23.74 18.68
C THR A 161 8.49 24.88 18.68
N LEU A 162 9.73 24.64 18.26
CA LEU A 162 10.74 25.69 18.13
C LEU A 162 10.31 26.75 17.10
N MET A 163 9.77 26.32 15.96
CA MET A 163 9.25 27.21 14.93
C MET A 163 8.12 28.09 15.45
N TRP A 164 7.20 27.52 16.22
CA TRP A 164 6.13 28.29 16.84
C TRP A 164 6.70 29.34 17.80
N LEU A 165 7.56 28.94 18.73
CA LEU A 165 8.15 29.86 19.71
C LEU A 165 8.95 30.99 19.05
N ARG A 166 9.71 30.67 18.00
CA ARG A 166 10.61 31.62 17.34
C ARG A 166 9.86 32.61 16.45
N LEU A 167 8.97 32.11 15.61
CA LEU A 167 8.33 32.90 14.55
C LEU A 167 6.95 33.43 14.95
N ASN A 168 6.44 33.06 16.14
CA ASN A 168 5.11 33.41 16.63
C ASN A 168 4.01 33.08 15.61
N LEU A 169 4.10 31.90 14.99
CA LEU A 169 3.19 31.47 13.94
C LEU A 169 1.80 31.16 14.49
N SER A 170 0.77 31.32 13.65
CA SER A 170 -0.58 30.90 14.00
C SER A 170 -0.71 29.38 13.99
N VAL A 171 -1.56 28.83 14.85
CA VAL A 171 -1.87 27.38 14.88
C VAL A 171 -2.38 26.90 13.53
N MET A 172 -3.17 27.73 12.85
CA MET A 172 -3.68 27.48 11.50
C MET A 172 -2.56 27.29 10.47
N PHE A 173 -1.56 28.18 10.49
CA PHE A 173 -0.44 28.10 9.56
C PHE A 173 0.37 26.82 9.79
N LEU A 174 0.69 26.50 11.05
CA LEU A 174 1.40 25.27 11.40
C LEU A 174 0.60 24.01 11.05
N ALA A 175 -0.72 24.05 11.21
CA ALA A 175 -1.61 22.95 10.82
C ALA A 175 -1.54 22.67 9.32
N TYR A 176 -1.60 23.71 8.50
CA TYR A 176 -1.43 23.58 7.05
C TYR A 176 -0.05 23.05 6.69
N GLU A 177 0.99 23.62 7.29
CA GLU A 177 2.37 23.38 6.91
C GLU A 177 2.88 21.98 7.31
N PHE A 178 2.34 21.41 8.40
CA PHE A 178 2.66 20.05 8.84
C PHE A 178 1.61 19.01 8.41
N GLY A 179 0.53 19.41 7.73
CA GLY A 179 -0.56 18.52 7.32
C GLY A 179 -1.34 17.94 8.50
N LEU A 180 -1.52 18.73 9.57
CA LEU A 180 -2.17 18.34 10.81
C LEU A 180 -3.46 19.11 11.06
N SER A 181 -4.30 18.61 11.97
CA SER A 181 -5.41 19.41 12.51
C SER A 181 -4.89 20.42 13.54
N GLN A 182 -5.54 21.58 13.65
CA GLN A 182 -5.16 22.61 14.65
C GLN A 182 -5.13 22.05 16.08
N SER A 183 -6.08 21.16 16.42
CA SER A 183 -6.12 20.55 17.75
C SER A 183 -4.92 19.64 18.00
N THR A 184 -4.45 18.91 16.98
CA THR A 184 -3.23 18.11 17.04
C THR A 184 -2.01 19.00 17.26
N VAL A 185 -1.88 20.09 16.50
CA VAL A 185 -0.78 21.06 16.64
C VAL A 185 -0.74 21.64 18.05
N SER A 186 -1.87 22.10 18.59
CA SER A 186 -1.94 22.63 19.96
C SER A 186 -1.54 21.59 21.02
N ARG A 187 -1.99 20.33 20.89
CA ARG A 187 -1.63 19.26 21.82
C ARG A 187 -0.14 18.95 21.77
N ILE A 188 0.43 18.86 20.57
CA ILE A 188 1.86 18.65 20.36
C ILE A 188 2.64 19.78 21.04
N PHE A 189 2.26 21.02 20.77
CA PHE A 189 2.91 22.19 21.36
C PHE A 189 2.87 22.14 22.89
N SER A 190 1.69 21.99 23.48
CA SER A 190 1.54 21.91 24.94
C SER A 190 2.34 20.75 25.54
N SER A 191 2.38 19.60 24.89
CA SER A 191 3.14 18.45 25.39
C SER A 191 4.64 18.70 25.37
N VAL A 192 5.19 19.24 24.28
CA VAL A 192 6.63 19.48 24.14
C VAL A 192 7.09 20.66 24.98
N ILE A 193 6.34 21.77 25.00
CA ILE A 193 6.73 22.94 25.82
C ILE A 193 6.77 22.58 27.30
N THR A 194 5.86 21.71 27.75
CA THR A 194 5.87 21.20 29.12
C THR A 194 7.15 20.43 29.41
N VAL A 195 7.61 19.58 28.49
CA VAL A 195 8.88 18.85 28.62
C VAL A 195 10.07 19.81 28.67
N MET A 196 10.12 20.81 27.77
CA MET A 196 11.20 21.81 27.74
C MET A 196 11.22 22.73 28.96
N TYR A 197 10.09 22.90 29.64
CA TYR A 197 10.02 23.68 30.87
C TYR A 197 10.56 22.90 32.08
N TYR A 198 10.40 21.57 32.09
CA TYR A 198 10.82 20.73 33.21
C TYR A 198 12.24 20.18 33.11
N LYS A 199 12.87 20.26 31.94
CA LYS A 199 14.20 19.69 31.65
C LYS A 199 15.19 20.79 31.35
#